data_AF-A0A146M0P0-F1
#
_entry.id   AF-A0A146M0P0-F1
#
_cell.length_a   1.000
_cell.length_b   1.000
_cell.length_c   1.000
_cell.angle_alpha   90.00
_cell.angle_beta   90.00
_cell.angle_gamma   90.00
#
_symmetry.space_group_name_H-M   'P 1'
#
loop_
_entity.id
_entity.type
_entity.pdbx_description
1 polymer ?
#
loop_
_entity_poly.entity_id
_entity_poly.type
_entity_poly.pdbx_seq_one_letter_code
_entity_poly.pdbx_strand_id
1 'polypeptide(L)'
;MGGNLSSLDPMQVEVPNLEEHLQRDPYLRPYEREFRRRFAVMQDTMDKIEHEFGGLDGFVKSYQSYGIHVNEDNSISCKEWAPGAEQLYLTGAFNGWNRMSHPFVKGEYGLWTLHIPANPDRSCPVPHLSEIKVCVKKYNGEVVDRISPWATYVVKPPKHEGLTYKQLMWNPSEKYQLKEPHAERPRALKIYECHVGIASSEGKVGTYKEFAENIVPRIKKLGK
;
A
#
# COMPACT_ATOMS: atom_id res chain seq x y z
N MET A 1 -5.33 -26.42 0.22
CA MET A 1 -6.21 -25.28 0.53
C MET A 1 -7.53 -25.84 0.99
N GLY A 2 -7.80 -25.81 2.29
CA GLY A 2 -9.08 -26.19 2.88
C GLY A 2 -9.06 -25.71 4.32
N GLY A 3 -10.06 -24.93 4.71
CA GLY A 3 -10.35 -24.65 6.11
C GLY A 3 -11.57 -25.46 6.55
N ASN A 4 -12.07 -25.17 7.74
CA ASN A 4 -13.13 -25.97 8.37
C ASN A 4 -14.42 -25.93 7.55
N LEU A 5 -14.79 -24.78 6.98
CA LEU A 5 -16.04 -24.65 6.22
C LEU A 5 -15.90 -25.08 4.76
N SER A 6 -14.79 -24.75 4.09
CA SER A 6 -14.58 -25.08 2.68
C SER A 6 -14.34 -26.57 2.42
N SER A 7 -14.15 -27.36 3.49
CA SER A 7 -14.09 -28.82 3.43
C SER A 7 -15.46 -29.51 3.50
N LEU A 8 -16.53 -28.80 3.89
CA LEU A 8 -17.89 -29.33 3.93
C LEU A 8 -18.52 -29.42 2.54
N ASP A 9 -19.61 -30.18 2.39
CA ASP A 9 -20.48 -29.98 1.22
C ASP A 9 -21.02 -28.54 1.29
N PRO A 10 -20.92 -27.73 0.21
CA PRO A 10 -21.41 -26.36 0.22
C PRO A 10 -22.86 -26.22 0.68
N MET A 11 -23.73 -27.21 0.44
CA MET A 11 -25.13 -27.17 0.90
C MET A 11 -25.28 -27.26 2.42
N GLN A 12 -24.24 -27.66 3.15
CA GLN A 12 -24.19 -27.69 4.62
C GLN A 12 -23.68 -26.37 5.21
N VAL A 13 -23.14 -25.47 4.39
CA VAL A 13 -22.60 -24.18 4.84
C VAL A 13 -23.73 -23.18 4.95
N GLU A 14 -24.00 -22.70 6.17
CA GLU A 14 -24.98 -21.65 6.42
C GLU A 14 -24.45 -20.29 5.96
N VAL A 15 -25.26 -19.58 5.17
CA VAL A 15 -24.93 -18.24 4.67
C VAL A 15 -26.00 -17.26 5.17
N PRO A 16 -25.62 -16.21 5.92
CA PRO A 16 -26.56 -15.24 6.44
C PRO A 16 -27.41 -14.60 5.33
N ASN A 17 -28.72 -14.53 5.54
CA ASN A 17 -29.71 -13.88 4.65
C ASN A 17 -29.75 -14.42 3.20
N LEU A 18 -29.21 -15.62 2.93
CA LEU A 18 -29.16 -16.15 1.57
C LEU A 18 -30.56 -16.31 0.97
N GLU A 19 -31.52 -16.84 1.73
CA GLU A 19 -32.88 -17.04 1.22
C GLU A 19 -33.57 -15.71 0.87
N GLU A 20 -33.36 -14.64 1.65
CA GLU A 20 -33.87 -13.30 1.32
C GLU A 20 -33.30 -12.79 0.00
N HIS A 21 -32.00 -13.02 -0.24
CA HIS A 21 -31.36 -12.66 -1.51
C HIS A 21 -31.89 -13.48 -2.68
N LEU A 22 -32.11 -14.78 -2.50
CA LEU A 22 -32.70 -15.66 -3.52
C LEU A 22 -34.17 -15.36 -3.79
N GLN A 23 -34.92 -14.87 -2.81
CA GLN A 23 -36.31 -14.41 -3.00
C GLN A 23 -36.35 -13.07 -3.74
N ARG A 24 -35.42 -12.17 -3.44
CA ARG A 24 -35.29 -10.89 -4.13
C ARG A 24 -34.92 -11.06 -5.60
N ASP A 25 -34.06 -12.02 -5.91
CA ASP A 25 -33.71 -12.39 -7.29
C ASP A 25 -33.73 -13.92 -7.48
N PRO A 26 -34.87 -14.49 -7.88
CA PRO A 26 -35.03 -15.93 -8.06
C PRO A 26 -34.11 -16.56 -9.13
N TYR A 27 -33.57 -15.78 -10.07
CA TYR A 27 -32.62 -16.29 -11.07
C TYR A 27 -31.30 -16.76 -10.46
N LEU A 28 -31.01 -16.38 -9.21
CA LEU A 28 -29.82 -16.80 -8.49
C LEU A 28 -29.94 -18.21 -7.89
N ARG A 29 -31.15 -18.76 -7.76
CA ARG A 29 -31.42 -20.04 -7.07
C ARG A 29 -30.62 -21.24 -7.65
N PRO A 30 -30.45 -21.40 -8.98
CA PRO A 30 -29.62 -22.47 -9.53
C PRO A 30 -28.14 -22.41 -9.09
N TYR A 31 -27.67 -21.26 -8.59
CA TYR A 31 -26.28 -21.02 -8.18
C TYR A 31 -26.09 -21.03 -6.65
N GLU A 32 -27.10 -21.41 -5.87
CA GLU A 32 -27.05 -21.45 -4.41
C GLU A 32 -25.79 -22.18 -3.88
N ARG A 33 -25.52 -23.37 -4.44
CA ARG A 33 -24.34 -24.17 -4.08
C ARG A 33 -23.03 -23.37 -4.22
N GLU A 34 -22.92 -22.55 -5.25
CA GLU A 34 -21.73 -21.73 -5.50
C GLU A 34 -21.63 -20.55 -4.53
N PHE A 35 -22.74 -19.90 -4.17
CA PHE A 35 -22.74 -18.86 -3.13
C PHE A 35 -22.25 -19.40 -1.79
N ARG A 36 -22.76 -20.57 -1.39
CA ARG A 36 -22.35 -21.23 -0.15
C ARG A 36 -20.88 -21.65 -0.18
N ARG A 37 -20.40 -22.20 -1.31
CA ARG A 37 -18.98 -22.54 -1.49
C ARG A 37 -18.08 -21.31 -1.37
N ARG A 38 -18.44 -20.19 -2.02
CA ARG A 38 -17.67 -18.94 -1.94
C ARG A 38 -17.65 -18.35 -0.54
N PHE A 39 -18.80 -18.37 0.13
CA PHE A 39 -18.89 -17.93 1.52
C PHE A 39 -18.00 -18.77 2.44
N ALA A 40 -18.00 -20.09 2.30
CA ALA A 40 -17.11 -20.97 3.06
C ALA A 40 -15.62 -20.63 2.85
N VAL A 41 -15.20 -20.43 1.59
CA VAL A 41 -13.81 -20.04 1.28
C VAL A 41 -13.46 -18.67 1.86
N MET A 42 -14.39 -17.72 1.76
CA MET A 42 -14.21 -16.39 2.36
C MET A 42 -14.06 -16.50 3.87
N GLN A 43 -14.97 -17.21 4.55
CA GLN A 43 -14.96 -17.34 6.01
C GLN A 43 -13.70 -18.03 6.50
N ASP A 44 -13.28 -19.13 5.89
CA ASP A 44 -12.03 -19.80 6.23
C ASP A 44 -10.79 -18.91 6.02
N THR A 45 -10.85 -17.99 5.03
CA THR A 45 -9.78 -17.01 4.82
C THR A 45 -9.82 -15.94 5.90
N MET A 46 -11.01 -15.47 6.28
CA MET A 46 -11.19 -14.50 7.36
C MET A 46 -10.75 -15.08 8.71
N ASP A 47 -11.05 -16.34 9.00
CA ASP A 47 -10.64 -17.01 10.23
C ASP A 47 -9.12 -17.15 10.32
N LYS A 48 -8.45 -17.45 9.20
CA LYS A 48 -6.98 -17.42 9.15
C LYS A 48 -6.43 -16.03 9.41
N ILE A 49 -7.04 -15.00 8.81
CA ILE A 49 -6.65 -13.61 9.05
C ILE A 49 -6.82 -13.26 10.53
N GLU A 50 -7.92 -13.67 11.14
CA GLU A 50 -8.21 -13.46 12.56
C GLU A 50 -7.14 -14.08 13.45
N HIS A 51 -6.83 -15.36 13.24
CA HIS A 51 -5.90 -16.10 14.10
C HIS A 51 -4.42 -15.77 13.87
N GLU A 52 -4.01 -15.53 12.62
CA GLU A 52 -2.59 -15.34 12.28
C GLU A 52 -2.16 -13.87 12.31
N PHE A 53 -3.08 -12.92 12.10
CA PHE A 53 -2.73 -11.51 11.89
C PHE A 53 -3.43 -10.54 12.86
N GLY A 54 -4.12 -11.06 13.88
CA GLY A 54 -4.84 -10.23 14.86
C GLY A 54 -6.06 -9.55 14.26
N GLY A 55 -6.75 -10.26 13.36
CA GLY A 55 -7.93 -9.74 12.67
C GLY A 55 -7.62 -8.90 11.45
N LEU A 56 -8.71 -8.50 10.78
CA LEU A 56 -8.62 -7.72 9.54
C LEU A 56 -7.86 -6.40 9.76
N ASP A 57 -8.04 -5.76 10.92
CA ASP A 57 -7.38 -4.50 11.25
C ASP A 57 -5.85 -4.63 11.31
N GLY A 58 -5.34 -5.69 11.94
CA GLY A 58 -3.90 -5.99 11.96
C GLY A 58 -3.36 -6.31 10.58
N PHE A 59 -4.12 -7.05 9.76
CA PHE A 59 -3.71 -7.43 8.41
C PHE A 59 -3.62 -6.24 7.45
N VAL A 60 -4.63 -5.38 7.40
CA VAL A 60 -4.70 -4.25 6.44
C VAL A 60 -3.79 -3.08 6.79
N LYS A 61 -3.20 -3.07 8.00
CA LYS A 61 -2.23 -2.05 8.45
C LYS A 61 -0.77 -2.43 8.17
N SER A 62 -0.52 -3.43 7.32
CA SER A 62 0.83 -3.87 6.96
C SER A 62 1.77 -2.74 6.50
N TYR A 63 1.23 -1.69 5.86
CA TYR A 63 1.99 -0.50 5.44
C TYR A 63 2.68 0.23 6.61
N GLN A 64 2.26 0.00 7.86
CA GLN A 64 2.90 0.59 9.05
C GLN A 64 4.24 -0.09 9.39
N SER A 65 4.50 -1.29 8.86
CA SER A 65 5.75 -2.02 9.10
C SER A 65 6.52 -2.36 7.82
N TYR A 66 5.83 -2.62 6.71
CA TYR A 66 6.43 -2.87 5.40
C TYR A 66 6.82 -1.57 4.70
N GLY A 67 7.88 -1.62 3.90
CA GLY A 67 8.51 -0.46 3.29
C GLY A 67 9.65 0.07 4.13
N ILE A 68 9.87 1.38 4.07
CA ILE A 68 11.01 2.08 4.68
C ILE A 68 10.45 3.17 5.59
N HIS A 69 10.71 3.03 6.89
CA HIS A 69 10.11 3.86 7.93
C HIS A 69 11.19 4.57 8.73
N VAL A 70 10.99 5.87 8.99
CA VAL A 70 11.78 6.60 9.99
C VAL A 70 11.09 6.44 11.34
N ASN A 71 11.82 5.91 12.31
CA ASN A 71 11.35 5.71 13.67
C ASN A 71 11.44 7.02 14.48
N GLU A 72 10.84 7.03 15.68
CA GLU A 72 10.82 8.22 16.56
C GLU A 72 12.23 8.67 17.00
N ASP A 73 13.19 7.76 17.06
CA ASP A 73 14.59 8.03 17.39
C ASP A 73 15.46 8.43 16.17
N ASN A 74 14.82 8.69 15.01
CA ASN A 74 15.44 8.95 13.70
C ASN A 74 16.24 7.78 13.09
N SER A 75 16.20 6.59 13.69
CA SER A 75 16.66 5.38 13.01
C SER A 75 15.70 5.00 11.88
N ILE A 76 16.13 4.11 11.00
CA ILE A 76 15.30 3.60 9.90
C ILE A 76 15.06 2.11 10.07
N SER A 77 13.80 1.71 9.99
CA SER A 77 13.37 0.31 9.89
C SER A 77 12.86 0.04 8.48
N CYS A 78 13.36 -1.02 7.86
CA CYS A 78 12.90 -1.47 6.55
C CYS A 78 12.34 -2.89 6.66
N LYS A 79 11.27 -3.18 5.93
CA LYS A 79 10.75 -4.54 5.73
C LYS A 79 10.24 -4.73 4.31
N GLU A 80 10.75 -5.75 3.64
CA GLU A 80 10.38 -6.10 2.26
C GLU A 80 10.04 -7.57 2.15
N TRP A 81 9.18 -7.91 1.19
CA TRP A 81 8.90 -9.31 0.84
C TRP A 81 9.51 -9.63 -0.52
N ALA A 82 10.53 -10.47 -0.53
CA ALA A 82 11.25 -10.88 -1.73
C ALA A 82 11.75 -12.33 -1.58
N PRO A 83 10.86 -13.33 -1.58
CA PRO A 83 11.23 -14.73 -1.34
C PRO A 83 12.25 -15.27 -2.35
N GLY A 84 12.19 -14.81 -3.60
CA GLY A 84 13.10 -15.21 -4.68
C GLY A 84 14.44 -14.48 -4.72
N ALA A 85 14.70 -13.55 -3.80
CA ALA A 85 16.00 -12.88 -3.70
C ALA A 85 17.04 -13.77 -3.00
N GLU A 86 18.27 -13.73 -3.50
CA GLU A 86 19.43 -14.29 -2.80
C GLU A 86 19.84 -13.34 -1.65
N GLN A 87 19.86 -12.04 -1.92
CA GLN A 87 20.17 -10.99 -0.93
C GLN A 87 19.50 -9.66 -1.32
N LEU A 88 19.07 -8.89 -0.32
CA LEU A 88 18.64 -7.50 -0.50
C LEU A 88 19.60 -6.50 0.15
N TYR A 89 19.68 -5.31 -0.43
CA TYR A 89 20.38 -4.17 0.14
C TYR A 89 19.59 -2.88 -0.05
N LEU A 90 19.76 -1.92 0.86
CA LEU A 90 19.30 -0.55 0.65
C LEU A 90 20.44 0.27 0.05
N THR A 91 20.15 1.04 -1.01
CA THR A 91 21.13 1.93 -1.63
C THR A 91 20.49 3.25 -2.02
N GLY A 92 21.29 4.31 -2.13
CA GLY A 92 20.79 5.62 -2.49
C GLY A 92 21.86 6.70 -2.41
N ALA A 93 21.44 7.95 -2.54
CA ALA A 93 22.34 9.08 -2.42
C ALA A 93 23.07 9.11 -1.05
N PHE A 94 22.37 8.71 0.02
CA PHE A 94 22.87 8.70 1.39
C PHE A 94 24.11 7.82 1.62
N ASN A 95 24.32 6.79 0.80
CA ASN A 95 25.45 5.88 0.91
C ASN A 95 26.36 5.87 -0.34
N GLY A 96 26.32 6.96 -1.12
CA GLY A 96 27.10 7.09 -2.34
C GLY A 96 26.78 6.03 -3.39
N TRP A 97 25.53 5.54 -3.42
CA TRP A 97 25.08 4.45 -4.30
C TRP A 97 25.84 3.12 -4.11
N ASN A 98 26.42 2.90 -2.94
CA ASN A 98 27.02 1.60 -2.63
C ASN A 98 25.93 0.54 -2.45
N ARG A 99 25.85 -0.37 -3.42
CA ARG A 99 24.83 -1.42 -3.54
C ARG A 99 24.94 -2.57 -2.55
N MET A 100 26.00 -2.61 -1.74
CA MET A 100 26.27 -3.72 -0.82
C MET A 100 26.44 -3.31 0.64
N SER A 101 26.41 -2.00 0.93
CA SER A 101 26.75 -1.47 2.26
C SER A 101 25.69 -1.68 3.34
N HIS A 102 24.40 -1.77 2.97
CA HIS A 102 23.30 -1.89 3.93
C HIS A 102 22.47 -3.16 3.64
N PRO A 103 23.00 -4.35 3.98
CA PRO A 103 22.33 -5.62 3.73
C PRO A 103 21.09 -5.79 4.61
N PHE A 104 20.00 -6.26 4.02
CA PHE A 104 18.88 -6.76 4.80
C PHE A 104 19.20 -8.16 5.33
N VAL A 105 18.57 -8.50 6.45
CA VAL A 105 18.57 -9.83 7.07
C VAL A 105 17.35 -10.60 6.56
N LYS A 106 17.57 -11.79 5.98
CA LYS A 106 16.50 -12.70 5.56
C LYS A 106 15.83 -13.33 6.78
N GLY A 107 14.52 -13.15 6.90
CA GLY A 107 13.67 -13.81 7.88
C GLY A 107 12.87 -14.95 7.23
N GLU A 108 11.85 -15.41 7.96
CA GLU A 108 10.93 -16.43 7.49
C GLU A 108 10.03 -15.94 6.35
N TYR A 109 9.43 -16.88 5.61
CA TYR A 109 8.46 -16.61 4.53
C TYR A 109 8.95 -15.68 3.41
N GLY A 110 10.28 -15.48 3.29
CA GLY A 110 10.88 -14.58 2.31
C GLY A 110 10.81 -13.10 2.68
N LEU A 111 10.57 -12.80 3.96
CA LEU A 111 10.68 -11.45 4.51
C LEU A 111 12.14 -11.05 4.68
N TRP A 112 12.39 -9.77 4.53
CA TRP A 112 13.70 -9.16 4.66
C TRP A 112 13.56 -7.94 5.54
N THR A 113 14.45 -7.79 6.53
CA THR A 113 14.43 -6.63 7.44
C THR A 113 15.79 -5.95 7.49
N LEU A 114 15.80 -4.64 7.71
CA LEU A 114 17.03 -3.86 7.88
C LEU A 114 16.75 -2.77 8.92
N HIS A 115 17.68 -2.57 9.84
CA HIS A 115 17.69 -1.46 10.76
C HIS A 115 18.95 -0.61 10.53
N ILE A 116 18.79 0.69 10.34
CA ILE A 116 19.89 1.65 10.22
C ILE A 116 19.79 2.60 11.41
N PRO A 117 20.79 2.65 12.32
CA PRO A 117 20.74 3.55 13.46
C PRO A 117 20.75 5.01 13.01
N ALA A 118 20.27 5.90 13.88
CA ALA A 118 20.42 7.33 13.69
C ALA A 118 21.92 7.71 13.61
N ASN A 119 22.22 8.82 12.95
CA ASN A 119 23.56 9.39 12.94
C ASN A 119 24.01 9.76 14.37
N PRO A 120 25.32 9.94 14.63
CA PRO A 120 25.82 10.34 15.96
C PRO A 120 25.22 11.64 16.50
N ASP A 121 24.81 12.55 15.61
CA ASP A 121 24.11 13.81 15.94
C ASP A 121 22.59 13.65 16.12
N ARG A 122 22.09 12.40 16.13
CA ARG A 122 20.68 12.00 16.19
C ARG A 122 19.84 12.37 14.97
N SER A 123 20.46 12.80 13.87
CA SER A 123 19.74 13.03 12.61
C SER A 123 19.42 11.72 11.90
N CYS A 124 18.40 11.75 11.03
CA CYS A 124 18.03 10.61 10.19
C CYS A 124 19.15 10.32 9.17
N PRO A 125 19.60 9.06 9.03
CA PRO A 125 20.71 8.71 8.14
C PRO A 125 20.36 8.84 6.65
N VAL A 126 19.06 8.89 6.32
CA VAL A 126 18.56 9.12 4.96
C VAL A 126 17.76 10.43 4.95
N PRO A 127 18.29 11.52 4.36
CA PRO A 127 17.60 12.80 4.33
C PRO A 127 16.27 12.75 3.55
N HIS A 128 15.33 13.61 3.92
CA HIS A 128 14.10 13.81 3.15
C HIS A 128 14.41 14.16 1.69
N LEU A 129 13.63 13.60 0.76
CA LEU A 129 13.76 13.73 -0.69
C LEU A 129 15.04 13.17 -1.30
N SER A 130 15.87 12.49 -0.51
CA SER A 130 17.01 11.74 -1.05
C SER A 130 16.53 10.51 -1.82
N GLU A 131 17.22 10.19 -2.92
CA GLU A 131 16.91 9.03 -3.75
C GLU A 131 17.34 7.73 -3.06
N ILE A 132 16.45 6.73 -3.08
CA ILE A 132 16.69 5.40 -2.53
C ILE A 132 16.20 4.31 -3.50
N LYS A 133 16.80 3.13 -3.42
CA LYS A 133 16.41 1.92 -4.15
C LYS A 133 16.67 0.67 -3.29
N VAL A 134 15.86 -0.36 -3.52
CA VAL A 134 16.13 -1.71 -3.04
C VAL A 134 16.95 -2.43 -4.12
N CYS A 135 18.17 -2.81 -3.78
CA CYS A 135 19.05 -3.59 -4.63
C CYS A 135 18.80 -5.08 -4.37
N VAL A 136 18.42 -5.82 -5.41
CA VAL A 136 18.07 -7.23 -5.36
C VAL A 136 19.17 -8.03 -6.05
N LYS A 137 19.92 -8.82 -5.29
CA LYS A 137 20.81 -9.85 -5.84
C LYS A 137 20.02 -11.13 -6.03
N LYS A 138 20.03 -11.65 -7.25
CA LYS A 138 19.41 -12.94 -7.62
C LYS A 138 20.44 -14.06 -7.54
N TYR A 139 19.96 -15.30 -7.38
CA TYR A 139 20.80 -16.51 -7.31
C TYR A 139 21.68 -16.77 -8.54
N ASN A 140 21.35 -16.18 -9.70
CA ASN A 140 22.17 -16.25 -10.91
C ASN A 140 23.32 -15.21 -10.92
N GLY A 141 23.51 -14.47 -9.83
CA GLY A 141 24.51 -13.40 -9.70
C GLY A 141 24.08 -12.05 -10.25
N GLU A 142 22.91 -11.94 -10.91
CA GLU A 142 22.40 -10.67 -11.44
C GLU A 142 21.98 -9.74 -10.28
N VAL A 143 22.37 -8.48 -10.38
CA VAL A 143 22.02 -7.43 -9.41
C VAL A 143 21.13 -6.40 -10.09
N VAL A 144 19.93 -6.22 -9.56
CA VAL A 144 18.93 -5.30 -10.11
C VAL A 144 18.39 -4.33 -9.08
N ASP A 145 18.19 -3.09 -9.49
CA ASP A 145 17.58 -2.09 -8.62
C ASP A 145 16.05 -2.07 -8.80
N ARG A 146 15.33 -1.91 -7.69
CA ARG A 146 13.87 -1.83 -7.64
C ARG A 146 13.43 -0.66 -6.74
N ILE A 147 12.26 -0.12 -7.06
CA ILE A 147 11.49 0.70 -6.13
C ILE A 147 10.78 -0.26 -5.17
N SER A 148 10.72 0.10 -3.89
CA SER A 148 9.93 -0.63 -2.90
C SER A 148 8.46 -0.71 -3.34
N PRO A 149 7.81 -1.89 -3.27
CA PRO A 149 6.36 -1.99 -3.44
C PRO A 149 5.55 -1.10 -2.49
N TRP A 150 6.18 -0.66 -1.39
CA TRP A 150 5.61 0.18 -0.34
C TRP A 150 6.09 1.64 -0.41
N ALA A 151 6.68 2.05 -1.53
CA ALA A 151 7.14 3.42 -1.73
C ALA A 151 5.97 4.43 -1.63
N THR A 152 6.08 5.38 -0.71
CA THR A 152 5.07 6.43 -0.48
C THR A 152 5.19 7.60 -1.45
N TYR A 153 6.38 7.82 -2.03
CA TYR A 153 6.62 8.92 -2.95
C TYR A 153 7.63 8.54 -4.04
N VAL A 154 7.22 8.71 -5.29
CA VAL A 154 8.05 8.49 -6.47
C VAL A 154 7.93 9.69 -7.40
N VAL A 155 9.03 10.06 -8.05
CA VAL A 155 9.07 11.16 -9.00
C VAL A 155 9.57 10.69 -10.34
N LYS A 156 9.03 11.30 -11.40
CA LYS A 156 9.59 11.15 -12.74
C LYS A 156 10.89 11.96 -12.81
N PRO A 157 12.01 11.38 -13.28
CA PRO A 157 13.24 12.15 -13.46
C PRO A 157 13.09 13.20 -14.58
N PRO A 158 13.95 14.23 -14.60
CA PRO A 158 14.15 15.06 -15.78
C PRO A 158 14.38 14.21 -17.04
N LYS A 159 13.86 14.64 -18.19
CA LYS A 159 13.92 13.85 -19.46
C LYS A 159 15.34 13.42 -19.85
N HIS A 160 16.35 14.23 -19.51
CA HIS A 160 17.74 13.95 -19.84
C HIS A 160 18.40 12.92 -18.90
N GLU A 161 17.81 12.64 -17.74
CA GLU A 161 18.30 11.64 -16.78
C GLU A 161 17.68 10.26 -17.01
N GLY A 162 16.63 10.17 -17.84
CA GLY A 162 16.01 8.92 -18.25
C GLY A 162 14.49 8.89 -18.08
N LEU A 163 13.93 7.68 -18.11
CA LEU A 163 12.48 7.43 -18.04
C LEU A 163 12.05 6.67 -16.79
N THR A 164 13.00 6.11 -16.03
CA THR A 164 12.73 5.30 -14.85
C THR A 164 12.40 6.19 -13.66
N TYR A 165 11.27 5.94 -13.01
CA TYR A 165 10.89 6.66 -11.80
C TYR A 165 11.93 6.49 -10.69
N LYS A 166 12.02 7.49 -9.83
CA LYS A 166 12.91 7.55 -8.67
C LYS A 166 12.07 7.50 -7.40
N GLN A 167 12.36 6.55 -6.52
CA GLN A 167 11.79 6.56 -5.17
C GLN A 167 12.57 7.56 -4.31
N LEU A 168 11.83 8.45 -3.66
CA LEU A 168 12.41 9.43 -2.74
C LEU A 168 11.99 9.12 -1.31
N MET A 169 12.90 9.38 -0.36
CA MET A 169 12.59 9.27 1.05
C MET A 169 11.59 10.35 1.48
N TRP A 170 10.37 9.96 1.81
CA TRP A 170 9.32 10.88 2.25
C TRP A 170 9.24 10.97 3.78
N ASN A 171 10.04 11.87 4.36
CA ASN A 171 10.04 12.19 5.78
C ASN A 171 10.09 13.71 6.00
N PRO A 172 9.01 14.45 5.65
CA PRO A 172 8.99 15.90 5.85
C PRO A 172 9.03 16.24 7.34
N SER A 173 9.71 17.33 7.70
CA SER A 173 9.76 17.84 9.08
C SER A 173 8.39 18.28 9.60
N GLU A 174 7.52 18.76 8.69
CA GLU A 174 6.16 19.16 8.98
C GLU A 174 5.18 18.28 8.21
N LYS A 175 4.31 17.57 8.94
CA LYS A 175 3.24 16.74 8.36
C LYS A 175 1.94 17.52 8.38
N TYR A 176 1.20 17.46 7.27
CA TYR A 176 -0.14 18.06 7.21
C TYR A 176 -1.06 17.40 8.24
N GLN A 177 -1.69 18.22 9.09
CA GLN A 177 -2.71 17.79 10.04
C GLN A 177 -4.09 18.12 9.46
N LEU A 178 -4.97 17.12 9.41
CA LEU A 178 -6.34 17.33 8.95
C LEU A 178 -7.06 18.27 9.92
N LYS A 179 -7.56 19.39 9.40
CA LYS A 179 -8.18 20.46 10.22
C LYS A 179 -9.67 20.26 10.46
N GLU A 180 -10.35 19.64 9.50
CA GLU A 180 -11.81 19.48 9.50
C GLU A 180 -12.18 18.00 9.66
N PRO A 181 -13.26 17.67 10.40
CA PRO A 181 -13.72 16.30 10.51
C PRO A 181 -14.28 15.80 9.17
N HIS A 182 -14.43 14.48 9.06
CA HIS A 182 -15.17 13.89 7.94
C HIS A 182 -16.62 14.36 7.93
N ALA A 183 -17.14 14.68 6.73
CA ALA A 183 -18.54 15.03 6.56
C ALA A 183 -19.46 13.86 6.91
N GLU A 184 -20.68 14.18 7.37
CA GLU A 184 -21.70 13.17 7.65
C GLU A 184 -22.08 12.39 6.39
N ARG A 185 -22.42 11.11 6.57
CA ARG A 185 -22.85 10.25 5.46
C ARG A 185 -24.15 10.81 4.85
N PRO A 186 -24.15 11.22 3.57
CA PRO A 186 -25.34 11.78 2.96
C PRO A 186 -26.40 10.70 2.73
N ARG A 187 -27.68 11.10 2.72
CA ARG A 187 -28.81 10.21 2.40
C ARG A 187 -28.70 9.61 1.00
N ALA A 188 -28.16 10.36 0.05
CA ALA A 188 -27.93 9.92 -1.32
C ALA A 188 -26.63 10.53 -1.86
N LEU A 189 -25.88 9.73 -2.62
CA LEU A 189 -24.61 10.17 -3.19
C LEU A 189 -24.83 11.01 -4.45
N LYS A 190 -24.28 12.22 -4.47
CA LYS A 190 -24.18 13.06 -5.66
C LYS A 190 -22.71 13.24 -6.01
N ILE A 191 -22.11 12.23 -6.62
CA ILE A 191 -20.67 12.19 -6.87
C ILE A 191 -20.32 13.12 -8.03
N TYR A 192 -19.28 13.93 -7.83
CA TYR A 192 -18.59 14.63 -8.92
C TYR A 192 -17.29 13.86 -9.21
N GLU A 193 -17.27 13.08 -10.29
CA GLU A 193 -16.06 12.39 -10.73
C GLU A 193 -15.05 13.40 -11.30
N CYS A 194 -13.80 13.30 -10.87
CA CYS A 194 -12.76 14.28 -11.17
C CYS A 194 -11.43 13.62 -11.54
N HIS A 195 -10.63 14.33 -12.34
CA HIS A 195 -9.22 14.01 -12.54
C HIS A 195 -8.38 15.29 -12.36
N VAL A 196 -7.56 15.34 -11.31
CA VAL A 196 -6.79 16.53 -10.90
C VAL A 196 -5.93 17.09 -12.04
N GLY A 197 -5.19 16.22 -12.74
CA GLY A 197 -4.22 16.64 -13.74
C GLY A 197 -4.80 17.36 -14.97
N ILE A 198 -6.10 17.22 -15.26
CA ILE A 198 -6.77 17.84 -16.41
C ILE A 198 -7.83 18.88 -15.98
N ALA A 199 -7.87 19.21 -14.69
CA ALA A 199 -8.86 20.12 -14.14
C ALA A 199 -8.47 21.60 -14.26
N SER A 200 -7.27 21.88 -14.79
CA SER A 200 -6.83 23.22 -15.15
C SER A 200 -7.21 23.54 -16.59
N SER A 201 -7.51 24.81 -16.88
CA SER A 201 -7.67 25.30 -18.26
C SER A 201 -6.33 25.47 -18.98
N GLU A 202 -5.21 25.43 -18.26
CA GLU A 202 -3.88 25.54 -18.84
C GLU A 202 -3.44 24.21 -19.47
N GLY A 203 -2.64 24.27 -20.54
CA GLY A 203 -2.04 23.10 -21.19
C GLY A 203 -0.91 22.44 -20.39
N LYS A 204 -1.14 22.16 -19.11
CA LYS A 204 -0.19 21.53 -18.17
C LYS A 204 -0.91 20.48 -17.31
N VAL A 205 -0.12 19.69 -16.57
CA VAL A 205 -0.69 18.83 -15.52
C VAL A 205 -1.06 19.69 -14.31
N GLY A 206 -2.34 19.78 -14.00
CA GLY A 206 -2.85 20.50 -12.83
C GLY A 206 -2.37 19.90 -11.50
N THR A 207 -2.24 20.73 -10.48
CA THR A 207 -1.77 20.36 -9.14
C THR A 207 -2.92 20.11 -8.16
N TYR A 208 -2.66 19.34 -7.09
CA TYR A 208 -3.63 19.15 -6.01
C TYR A 208 -4.06 20.46 -5.34
N LYS A 209 -3.15 21.43 -5.21
CA LYS A 209 -3.43 22.74 -4.62
C LYS A 209 -4.37 23.57 -5.51
N GLU A 210 -4.08 23.67 -6.80
CA GLU A 210 -4.97 24.34 -7.77
C GLU A 210 -6.36 23.70 -7.79
N PHE A 211 -6.44 22.36 -7.71
CA PHE A 211 -7.71 21.66 -7.65
C PHE A 211 -8.50 21.99 -6.38
N ALA A 212 -7.83 21.96 -5.22
CA ALA A 212 -8.44 22.30 -3.93
C ALA A 212 -8.94 23.75 -3.90
N GLU A 213 -8.18 24.69 -4.44
CA GLU A 213 -8.49 26.12 -4.41
C GLU A 213 -9.54 26.53 -5.45
N ASN A 214 -9.48 25.97 -6.67
CA ASN A 214 -10.30 26.45 -7.79
C ASN A 214 -11.49 25.52 -8.13
N ILE A 215 -11.36 24.21 -7.91
CA ILE A 215 -12.33 23.22 -8.38
C ILE A 215 -13.26 22.77 -7.27
N VAL A 216 -12.74 22.48 -6.07
CA VAL A 216 -13.57 22.08 -4.92
C VAL A 216 -14.68 23.10 -4.59
N PRO A 217 -14.44 24.43 -4.58
CA PRO A 217 -15.52 25.41 -4.36
C PRO A 217 -16.60 25.36 -5.45
N ARG A 218 -16.22 25.09 -6.71
CA ARG A 218 -17.16 24.93 -7.81
C ARG A 218 -18.02 23.68 -7.65
N ILE A 219 -17.42 22.56 -7.26
CA ILE A 219 -18.14 21.31 -6.95
C ILE A 219 -19.20 21.57 -5.87
N LYS A 220 -18.81 22.23 -4.77
CA LYS A 220 -19.72 22.62 -3.69
C LYS A 220 -20.86 23.51 -4.19
N LYS A 221 -20.57 24.51 -5.04
CA LYS A 221 -21.60 25.41 -5.62
C LYS A 221 -22.61 24.66 -6.50
N LEU A 222 -22.21 23.55 -7.12
CA LEU A 222 -23.09 22.68 -7.90
C LEU A 222 -23.94 21.72 -7.03
N GLY A 223 -23.83 21.81 -5.70
CA GLY A 223 -24.59 20.97 -4.77
C GLY A 223 -24.17 19.50 -4.81
N LYS A 224 -22.89 19.26 -5.08
CA LYS A 224 -22.22 17.96 -5.00
C LYS A 224 -21.43 17.87 -3.71
#